data_AF-A0A9E1Y3B8-F1
#
_entry.id   AF-A0A9E1Y3B8-F1
#
_cell.length_a   1.000
_cell.length_b   1.000
_cell.length_c   1.000
_cell.angle_alpha   90.00
_cell.angle_beta   90.00
_cell.angle_gamma   90.00
#
_symmetry.space_group_name_H-M   'P 1'
#
loop_
_entity.id
_entity.type
_entity.pdbx_description
1 polymer ?
#
loop_
_entity_poly.entity_id
_entity_poly.type
_entity_poly.pdbx_seq_one_letter_code
_entity_poly.pdbx_strand_id
1 'polypeptide(L)'
;MNSNQIMTRTGMALIPGFLASVWVFGLGILLNVAAALLAALVLEMAYHQVRRRPQTKASLSSGLLAAVLLALCLPPMLPFGLVVFGVAFALIFGKFVYGG
;
A
#
# COMPACT_ATOMS: atom_id res chain seq x y z
N MET A 1 -16.71 11.63 13.68
CA MET A 1 -15.63 11.68 12.66
C MET A 1 -15.88 10.56 11.66
N ASN A 2 -16.03 10.87 10.37
CA ASN A 2 -16.28 9.86 9.34
C ASN A 2 -14.98 9.11 9.00
N SER A 3 -15.02 7.78 8.83
CA SER A 3 -13.83 6.95 8.58
C SER A 3 -12.99 7.42 7.39
N ASN A 4 -13.63 7.98 6.36
CA ASN A 4 -12.95 8.51 5.18
C ASN A 4 -12.04 9.71 5.50
N GLN A 5 -12.40 10.54 6.48
CA GLN A 5 -11.58 11.70 6.88
C GLN A 5 -10.35 11.31 7.71
N ILE A 6 -10.44 10.23 8.47
CA ILE A 6 -9.30 9.71 9.22
C ILE A 6 -8.24 9.21 8.23
N MET A 7 -8.66 8.45 7.23
CA MET A 7 -7.76 7.89 6.22
C MET A 7 -7.12 8.94 5.32
N THR A 8 -7.86 9.97 4.90
CA THR A 8 -7.27 11.06 4.13
C THR A 8 -6.25 11.85 4.94
N ARG A 9 -6.50 12.08 6.23
CA ARG A 9 -5.50 12.69 7.13
C ARG A 9 -4.25 11.82 7.27
N THR A 10 -4.40 10.50 7.41
CA THR A 10 -3.25 9.59 7.48
C THR A 10 -2.46 9.60 6.16
N GLY A 11 -3.14 9.62 5.02
CA GLY A 11 -2.50 9.77 3.71
C GLY A 11 -1.71 11.07 3.59
N MET A 12 -2.26 12.20 4.06
CA MET A 12 -1.55 13.48 4.10
C MET A 12 -0.36 13.45 5.06
N ALA A 13 -0.48 12.79 6.21
CA ALA A 13 0.60 12.63 7.18
C ALA A 13 1.74 11.74 6.66
N LEU A 14 1.48 10.91 5.63
CA LEU A 14 2.49 10.06 5.00
C LEU A 14 3.41 10.84 4.04
N ILE A 15 2.95 11.98 3.52
CA ILE A 15 3.70 12.83 2.57
C ILE A 15 5.09 13.22 3.12
N PRO A 16 5.23 13.76 4.35
CA PRO A 16 6.56 14.11 4.89
C PRO A 16 7.45 12.88 5.09
N GLY A 17 6.88 11.73 5.49
CA GLY A 17 7.63 10.47 5.64
C GLY A 17 8.13 9.93 4.31
N PHE A 18 7.30 10.01 3.26
CA PHE A 18 7.70 9.67 1.90
C PHE A 18 8.81 10.60 1.40
N LEU A 19 8.68 11.92 1.61
CA LEU A 19 9.71 12.90 1.23
C LEU A 19 11.05 12.61 1.91
N ALA A 20 11.04 12.32 3.22
CA ALA A 20 12.25 11.98 3.98
C ALA A 20 12.91 10.70 3.43
N SER A 21 12.11 9.70 3.08
CA SER A 21 12.60 8.43 2.54
C SER A 21 13.22 8.61 1.15
N VAL A 22 12.64 9.46 0.31
CA VAL A 22 13.22 9.84 -0.99
C VAL A 22 14.53 10.61 -0.81
N TRP A 23 14.62 11.50 0.19
CA TRP A 23 15.84 12.25 0.50
C TRP A 23 16.98 11.34 0.99
N VAL A 24 16.69 10.35 1.83
CA VAL A 24 17.70 9.46 2.41
C VAL A 24 18.16 8.38 1.43
N PHE A 25 17.24 7.81 0.65
CA PHE A 25 17.53 6.63 -0.20
C PHE A 25 17.63 6.94 -1.70
N GLY A 26 17.30 8.16 -2.14
CA GLY A 26 17.39 8.58 -3.54
C GLY A 26 16.28 8.02 -4.44
N LEU A 27 16.51 8.03 -5.76
CA LEU A 27 15.50 7.70 -6.77
C LEU A 27 15.11 6.21 -6.82
N GLY A 28 15.95 5.31 -6.29
CA GLY A 28 15.68 3.87 -6.29
C GLY A 28 14.42 3.49 -5.48
N ILE A 29 14.10 4.25 -4.44
CA ILE A 29 12.94 3.94 -3.59
C ILE A 29 11.61 4.25 -4.29
N LEU A 30 11.59 5.18 -5.26
CA LEU A 30 10.38 5.49 -6.02
C LEU A 30 9.90 4.27 -6.82
N LEU A 31 10.82 3.51 -7.40
CA LEU A 31 10.48 2.31 -8.16
C LEU A 31 9.89 1.22 -7.26
N ASN A 32 10.45 1.03 -6.06
CA ASN A 32 9.91 0.07 -5.10
C ASN A 32 8.52 0.47 -4.60
N VAL A 33 8.32 1.75 -4.27
CA VAL A 33 7.01 2.24 -3.84
C VAL A 33 5.99 2.18 -4.97
N ALA A 34 6.37 2.50 -6.20
CA ALA A 34 5.51 2.38 -7.37
C ALA A 34 5.10 0.91 -7.62
N ALA A 35 6.04 -0.02 -7.53
CA ALA A 35 5.77 -1.45 -7.65
C ALA A 35 4.83 -1.96 -6.53
N ALA A 36 5.05 -1.52 -5.30
CA ALA A 36 4.19 -1.84 -4.16
C ALA A 36 2.76 -1.31 -4.34
N LEU A 37 2.62 -0.06 -4.78
CA LEU A 37 1.33 0.56 -5.09
C LEU A 37 0.58 -0.20 -6.19
N LEU A 38 1.28 -0.54 -7.28
CA LEU A 38 0.69 -1.32 -8.39
C LEU A 38 0.26 -2.71 -7.92
N ALA A 39 1.10 -3.41 -7.16
CA ALA A 39 0.75 -4.72 -6.60
C ALA A 39 -0.48 -4.65 -5.70
N ALA A 40 -0.55 -3.64 -4.83
CA ALA A 40 -1.67 -3.43 -3.92
C ALA A 40 -2.98 -3.14 -4.67
N LEU A 41 -2.91 -2.25 -5.68
CA LEU A 41 -4.06 -1.93 -6.54
C LEU A 41 -4.60 -3.17 -7.24
N VAL A 42 -3.70 -3.97 -7.86
CA VAL A 42 -4.10 -5.20 -8.56
C VAL A 42 -4.74 -6.20 -7.60
N LEU A 43 -4.16 -6.40 -6.41
CA LEU A 43 -4.71 -7.30 -5.41
C LEU A 43 -6.08 -6.86 -4.90
N GLU A 44 -6.27 -5.57 -4.60
CA GLU A 44 -7.55 -5.06 -4.12
C GLU A 44 -8.64 -5.13 -5.19
N MET A 45 -8.30 -4.80 -6.44
CA MET A 45 -9.21 -4.97 -7.57
C MET A 45 -9.60 -6.44 -7.73
N ALA A 46 -8.63 -7.36 -7.71
CA ALA A 46 -8.89 -8.79 -7.82
C ALA A 46 -9.77 -9.31 -6.67
N TYR A 47 -9.48 -8.92 -5.42
CA TYR A 47 -10.25 -9.34 -4.26
C TYR A 47 -11.69 -8.83 -4.29
N HIS A 48 -11.90 -7.57 -4.65
CA HIS A 48 -13.26 -7.03 -4.78
C HIS A 48 -14.04 -7.65 -5.94
N GLN A 49 -13.37 -7.97 -7.05
CA GLN A 49 -13.98 -8.69 -8.15
C GLN A 49 -14.46 -10.08 -7.72
N VAL A 50 -13.65 -10.80 -6.93
CA VAL A 50 -14.00 -12.11 -6.36
C VAL A 50 -15.15 -12.00 -5.34
N ARG A 51 -15.15 -10.99 -4.47
CA ARG A 51 -16.18 -10.82 -3.43
C ARG A 51 -17.49 -10.18 -3.92
N ARG A 52 -17.56 -9.66 -5.14
CA ARG A 52 -18.74 -8.93 -5.69
C ARG A 52 -19.30 -7.86 -4.74
N ARG A 53 -18.46 -7.26 -3.91
CA ARG A 53 -18.83 -6.20 -2.95
C ARG A 53 -18.38 -4.85 -3.50
N PRO A 54 -19.16 -3.77 -3.32
CA PRO A 54 -18.78 -2.45 -3.79
C PRO A 54 -17.45 -2.01 -3.16
N GLN A 55 -16.50 -1.60 -4.01
CA GLN A 55 -15.26 -0.98 -3.58
C GLN A 55 -15.60 0.31 -2.84
N THR A 56 -15.40 0.31 -1.52
CA THR A 56 -15.53 1.54 -0.74
C THR A 56 -14.21 2.29 -0.84
N LYS A 57 -14.25 3.62 -1.06
CA LYS A 57 -13.04 4.46 -1.15
C LYS A 57 -12.12 4.30 0.07
N ALA A 58 -12.71 4.01 1.23
CA ALA A 58 -12.01 3.71 2.48
C ALA A 58 -11.35 2.32 2.50
N SER A 59 -11.83 1.32 1.76
CA SER A 59 -11.08 0.06 1.66
C SER A 59 -9.86 0.27 0.76
N LEU A 60 -10.05 0.92 -0.40
CA LEU A 60 -8.97 1.17 -1.36
C LEU A 60 -7.82 2.01 -0.77
N SER A 61 -8.15 3.09 -0.07
CA SER A 61 -7.10 3.91 0.56
C SER A 61 -6.35 3.16 1.66
N SER A 62 -6.95 2.15 2.29
CA SER A 62 -6.34 1.38 3.38
C SER A 62 -5.30 0.42 2.84
N GLY A 63 -5.61 -0.27 1.72
CA GLY A 63 -4.67 -1.17 1.07
C GLY A 63 -3.46 -0.43 0.49
N LEU A 64 -3.70 0.73 -0.15
CA LEU A 64 -2.60 1.58 -0.64
C LEU A 64 -1.71 2.08 0.49
N LEU A 65 -2.30 2.59 1.59
CA LEU A 65 -1.56 3.06 2.75
C LEU A 65 -0.69 1.94 3.36
N ALA A 66 -1.25 0.75 3.52
CA ALA A 66 -0.52 -0.41 4.04
C ALA A 66 0.65 -0.80 3.13
N ALA A 67 0.44 -0.82 1.81
CA ALA A 67 1.48 -1.15 0.85
C ALA A 67 2.61 -0.10 0.81
N VAL A 68 2.28 1.18 0.88
CA VAL A 68 3.28 2.25 0.94
C VAL A 68 4.08 2.20 2.25
N LEU A 69 3.42 2.00 3.39
CA LEU A 69 4.10 1.82 4.68
C LEU A 69 5.03 0.61 4.66
N LEU A 70 4.59 -0.51 4.08
CA LEU A 70 5.41 -1.72 3.97
C LEU A 70 6.62 -1.50 3.04
N ALA A 71 6.43 -0.80 1.92
CA ALA A 71 7.52 -0.43 1.02
C ALA A 71 8.53 0.52 1.67
N LEU A 72 8.08 1.43 2.53
CA LEU A 72 8.93 2.34 3.30
C LEU A 72 9.74 1.61 4.39
N CYS A 73 9.21 0.51 4.95
CA CYS A 73 9.93 -0.32 5.92
C CYS A 73 10.98 -1.24 5.28
N LEU A 74 10.94 -1.44 3.96
CA LEU A 74 11.86 -2.32 3.25
C LEU A 74 13.10 -1.56 2.76
N PRO A 75 14.31 -2.15 2.83
CA PRO A 75 15.51 -1.53 2.28
C PRO A 75 15.37 -1.29 0.76
N PRO A 76 15.82 -0.15 0.21
CA PRO A 76 15.69 0.16 -1.22
C PRO A 76 16.55 -0.74 -2.12
N MET A 77 17.56 -1.40 -1.55
CA MET A 77 18.44 -2.35 -2.24
C MET A 77 17.75 -3.69 -2.55
N LEU A 78 16.52 -3.92 -2.05
CA LEU A 78 15.80 -5.16 -2.34
C LEU A 78 15.32 -5.21 -3.80
N PRO A 79 15.39 -6.39 -4.43
CA PRO A 79 14.82 -6.59 -5.75
C PRO A 79 13.29 -6.38 -5.73
N PHE A 80 12.80 -5.73 -6.77
CA PHE A 80 11.38 -5.38 -6.96
C PHE A 80 10.44 -6.59 -6.80
N GLY A 81 10.86 -7.79 -7.20
CA GLY A 81 10.08 -9.01 -7.03
C GLY A 81 9.76 -9.34 -5.57
N LEU A 82 10.69 -9.11 -4.64
CA LEU A 82 10.48 -9.36 -3.21
C LEU A 82 9.49 -8.36 -2.60
N VAL A 83 9.53 -7.10 -3.05
CA VAL A 83 8.59 -6.07 -2.60
C VAL A 83 7.17 -6.45 -3.00
N VAL A 84 6.97 -6.87 -4.25
CA VAL A 84 5.66 -7.32 -4.75
C VAL A 84 5.16 -8.54 -3.97
N PHE A 85 6.02 -9.53 -3.72
CA PHE A 85 5.67 -10.70 -2.92
C PHE A 85 5.29 -10.34 -1.47
N GLY A 86 6.05 -9.45 -0.83
CA GLY A 86 5.77 -8.98 0.53
C GLY A 86 4.43 -8.26 0.64
N VAL A 87 4.14 -7.35 -0.30
CA VAL A 87 2.84 -6.65 -0.38
C VAL A 87 1.71 -7.64 -0.64
N ALA A 88 1.91 -8.60 -1.54
CA ALA A 88 0.90 -9.61 -1.83
C ALA A 88 0.57 -10.44 -0.60
N PHE A 89 1.59 -10.93 0.11
CA PHE A 89 1.41 -11.71 1.32
C PHE A 89 0.73 -10.91 2.43
N ALA A 90 1.16 -9.65 2.65
CA ALA A 90 0.60 -8.77 3.66
C ALA A 90 -0.88 -8.45 3.41
N LEU A 91 -1.28 -8.19 2.16
CA LEU A 91 -2.68 -7.89 1.84
C LEU A 91 -3.56 -9.15 1.87
N ILE A 92 -3.06 -10.28 1.35
CA ILE A 92 -3.81 -11.54 1.37
C ILE A 92 -4.05 -12.00 2.81
N PHE A 93 -2.99 -12.17 3.59
CA PHE A 93 -3.10 -12.69 4.96
C PHE A 93 -3.55 -11.62 5.97
N GLY A 94 -3.10 -10.37 5.81
CA GLY A 94 -3.39 -9.31 6.77
C GLY A 94 -4.73 -8.61 6.56
N LYS A 95 -5.26 -8.54 5.33
CA LYS A 95 -6.52 -7.84 5.04
C LYS A 95 -7.61 -8.76 4.51
N PHE A 96 -7.32 -9.57 3.50
CA PHE A 96 -8.35 -10.37 2.82
C PHE A 96 -8.90 -11.51 3.69
N VAL A 97 -8.07 -12.10 4.56
CA VAL A 97 -8.52 -13.12 5.53
C VAL A 97 -9.50 -12.54 6.55
N TYR A 98 -9.30 -11.29 7.01
CA TYR A 98 -10.14 -10.65 8.02
C TYR A 98 -11.39 -9.96 7.47
N GLY A 99 -11.63 -10.04 6.16
CA GLY A 99 -12.88 -9.62 5.54
C GLY A 99 -12.80 -8.37 4.65
N GLY A 100 -11.71 -7.60 4.70
CA GLY A 100 -11.49 -6.42 3.85
C GLY A 100 -12.30 -5.18 4.20
#